data_AF-A0A2V9M6E9-F1
#
_entry.id   AF-A0A2V9M6E9-F1
#
_cell.length_a   1.000
_cell.length_b   1.000
_cell.length_c   1.000
_cell.angle_alpha   90.00
_cell.angle_beta   90.00
_cell.angle_gamma   90.00
#
_symmetry.space_group_name_H-M   'P 1'
#
loop_
_entity.id
_entity.type
_entity.pdbx_description
1 polymer ?
#
loop_
_entity_poly.entity_id
_entity_poly.type
_entity_poly.pdbx_seq_one_letter_code
_entity_poly.pdbx_strand_id
1 'polypeptide(L)'
;LSGYDVAKTLVIDPVLSYSTYLGGSQGSQFEGSQFGRSIAIDSVGNAYVFGRTDAADFPITPGALQSAYRQNICGEEVHGPCFDAFVTKLSPQGNSLVYSTYLGGNLDDLNGGIALDSQGNAYVAGSTNSSDYPTTQGALQPALMPGSCELGAVPCTDAFVTKISAQGNIGLGRQRLRNGTYIIEQLSHCDFSSCLR
;
A
#
# COMPACT_ATOMS: atom_id res chain seq x y z
N LEU A 1 -43.88 8.83 -19.97
CA LEU A 1 -42.67 8.99 -20.81
C LEU A 1 -42.98 9.97 -21.94
N SER A 2 -43.06 11.27 -21.66
CA SER A 2 -43.41 12.31 -22.64
C SER A 2 -42.36 13.41 -22.55
N GLY A 3 -41.37 13.35 -23.45
CA GLY A 3 -40.20 14.23 -23.41
C GLY A 3 -38.99 13.73 -24.21
N TYR A 4 -39.03 12.51 -24.73
CA TYR A 4 -38.02 12.01 -25.65
C TYR A 4 -38.38 12.40 -27.09
N ASP A 5 -37.59 13.29 -27.68
CA ASP A 5 -37.74 13.76 -29.05
C ASP A 5 -36.80 12.96 -29.97
N VAL A 6 -37.37 12.04 -30.74
CA VAL A 6 -36.68 11.15 -31.68
C VAL A 6 -36.03 11.89 -32.86
N ALA A 7 -36.34 13.18 -33.06
CA ALA A 7 -35.71 14.00 -34.08
C ALA A 7 -34.36 14.60 -33.63
N LYS A 8 -34.03 14.50 -32.33
CA LYS A 8 -32.73 14.90 -31.81
C LYS A 8 -31.79 13.71 -31.76
N THR A 9 -30.59 13.89 -32.29
CA THR A 9 -29.53 12.89 -32.23
C THR A 9 -29.17 12.61 -30.76
N LEU A 10 -29.42 11.39 -30.32
CA LEU A 10 -28.94 10.90 -29.03
C LEU A 10 -27.45 10.55 -29.19
N VAL A 11 -26.57 11.50 -28.85
CA VAL A 11 -25.12 11.27 -28.85
C VAL A 11 -24.73 10.69 -27.49
N ILE A 12 -24.54 9.38 -27.44
CA ILE A 12 -23.89 8.69 -26.31
C ILE A 12 -22.50 8.27 -26.81
N ASP A 13 -21.57 9.21 -26.84
CA ASP A 13 -20.14 8.91 -27.03
C ASP A 13 -19.46 8.93 -25.66
N PRO A 14 -19.20 7.77 -25.03
CA PRO A 14 -18.36 7.74 -23.84
C PRO A 14 -16.95 8.20 -24.22
N VAL A 15 -16.55 9.37 -23.73
CA VAL A 15 -15.18 9.86 -23.87
C VAL A 15 -14.31 9.15 -22.82
N LEU A 16 -13.28 8.43 -23.27
CA LEU A 16 -12.25 7.90 -22.39
C LEU A 16 -11.48 9.07 -21.78
N SER A 17 -11.76 9.39 -20.51
CA SER A 17 -11.12 10.54 -19.83
C SER A 17 -9.62 10.31 -19.62
N TYR A 18 -9.23 9.11 -19.14
CA TYR A 18 -7.83 8.65 -19.12
C TYR A 18 -7.78 7.12 -19.02
N SER A 19 -6.64 6.55 -19.42
CA SER A 19 -6.24 5.18 -19.16
C SER A 19 -4.71 5.13 -19.15
N THR A 20 -4.12 4.32 -18.29
CA THR A 20 -2.66 4.18 -18.19
C THR A 20 -2.27 2.78 -17.73
N TYR A 21 -1.05 2.36 -18.06
CA TYR A 21 -0.43 1.18 -17.46
C TYR A 21 0.26 1.56 -16.15
N LEU A 22 0.30 0.64 -15.19
CA LEU A 22 0.99 0.80 -13.92
C LEU A 22 1.74 -0.49 -13.59
N GLY A 23 3.07 -0.46 -13.72
CA GLY A 23 3.93 -1.62 -13.54
C GLY A 23 5.40 -1.31 -13.89
N GLY A 24 6.30 -2.18 -13.47
CA GLY A 24 7.72 -2.21 -13.86
C GLY A 24 7.99 -3.16 -15.02
N SER A 25 9.17 -3.04 -15.61
CA SER A 25 9.64 -3.89 -16.73
C SER A 25 10.34 -5.17 -16.29
N GLN A 26 10.74 -5.23 -15.02
CA GLN A 26 11.27 -6.44 -14.40
C GLN A 26 10.14 -7.10 -13.62
N GLY A 27 10.07 -8.42 -13.63
CA GLY A 27 9.01 -9.17 -12.98
C GLY A 27 9.16 -10.61 -13.41
N SER A 28 8.75 -11.54 -12.58
CA SER A 28 8.89 -12.93 -12.94
C SER A 28 7.99 -13.30 -14.12
N GLN A 29 8.41 -14.35 -14.81
CA GLN A 29 7.67 -14.99 -15.90
C GLN A 29 6.37 -15.66 -15.41
N PHE A 30 6.07 -15.62 -14.10
CA PHE A 30 4.87 -16.24 -13.54
C PHE A 30 3.64 -15.35 -13.82
N GLU A 31 2.53 -16.00 -14.18
CA GLU A 31 1.28 -15.30 -14.46
C GLU A 31 0.81 -14.47 -13.25
N GLY A 32 0.41 -13.21 -13.51
CA GLY A 32 -0.08 -12.31 -12.46
C GLY A 32 1.02 -11.76 -11.54
N SER A 33 2.23 -11.56 -12.05
CA SER A 33 3.35 -10.95 -11.31
C SER A 33 3.07 -9.51 -10.87
N GLN A 34 2.30 -8.78 -11.68
CA GLN A 34 1.89 -7.40 -11.39
C GLN A 34 0.40 -7.22 -11.68
N PHE A 35 -0.40 -6.88 -10.67
CA PHE A 35 -1.80 -6.49 -10.90
C PHE A 35 -2.34 -5.57 -9.82
N GLY A 36 -3.24 -4.68 -10.23
CA GLY A 36 -4.11 -3.93 -9.32
C GLY A 36 -5.19 -4.84 -8.75
N ARG A 37 -5.24 -4.96 -7.42
CA ARG A 37 -6.20 -5.82 -6.71
C ARG A 37 -7.45 -5.06 -6.27
N SER A 38 -7.28 -3.82 -5.83
CA SER A 38 -8.32 -2.98 -5.25
C SER A 38 -8.04 -1.51 -5.56
N ILE A 39 -9.10 -0.72 -5.63
CA ILE A 39 -9.03 0.72 -5.89
C ILE A 39 -9.96 1.49 -4.96
N ALA A 40 -9.54 2.68 -4.55
CA ALA A 40 -10.38 3.66 -3.88
C ALA A 40 -10.14 5.05 -4.48
N ILE A 41 -11.15 5.92 -4.47
CA ILE A 41 -11.07 7.26 -5.05
C ILE A 41 -11.35 8.30 -3.94
N ASP A 42 -10.50 9.33 -3.83
CA ASP A 42 -10.77 10.43 -2.89
C ASP A 42 -11.74 11.47 -3.45
N SER A 43 -12.17 12.41 -2.62
CA SER A 43 -13.15 13.45 -2.99
C SER A 43 -12.66 14.43 -4.07
N VAL A 44 -11.36 14.45 -4.37
CA VAL A 44 -10.73 15.27 -5.42
C VAL A 44 -10.53 14.46 -6.70
N GLY A 45 -10.80 13.15 -6.66
CA GLY A 45 -10.70 12.25 -7.80
C GLY A 45 -9.34 11.57 -7.95
N ASN A 46 -8.45 11.65 -6.95
CA ASN A 46 -7.21 10.86 -7.00
C ASN A 46 -7.54 9.38 -6.86
N ALA A 47 -6.93 8.55 -7.70
CA ALA A 47 -7.13 7.11 -7.68
C ALA A 47 -6.03 6.42 -6.87
N TYR A 48 -6.43 5.63 -5.87
CA TYR A 48 -5.53 4.84 -5.03
C TYR A 48 -5.62 3.39 -5.47
N VAL A 49 -4.53 2.84 -6.00
CA VAL A 49 -4.45 1.44 -6.45
C VAL A 49 -3.62 0.67 -5.43
N PHE A 50 -4.21 -0.40 -4.89
CA PHE A 50 -3.53 -1.41 -4.10
C PHE A 50 -3.40 -2.68 -4.92
N GLY A 51 -2.21 -3.26 -4.94
CA GLY A 51 -1.91 -4.45 -5.72
C GLY A 51 -0.66 -5.15 -5.25
N ARG A 52 -0.14 -6.06 -6.07
CA ARG A 52 1.13 -6.73 -5.82
C ARG A 52 2.08 -6.56 -6.99
N THR A 53 3.38 -6.63 -6.71
CA THR A 53 4.45 -6.54 -7.68
C THR A 53 5.68 -7.31 -7.18
N ASP A 54 6.38 -7.96 -8.09
CA ASP A 54 7.75 -8.48 -7.92
C ASP A 54 8.76 -7.65 -8.75
N ALA A 55 8.30 -6.56 -9.34
CA ALA A 55 9.11 -5.71 -10.19
C ALA A 55 10.07 -4.85 -9.36
N ALA A 56 11.38 -5.02 -9.56
CA ALA A 56 12.39 -4.17 -8.92
C ALA A 56 12.34 -2.71 -9.39
N ASP A 57 11.81 -2.47 -10.60
CA ASP A 57 11.67 -1.17 -11.23
C ASP A 57 10.21 -0.69 -11.27
N PHE A 58 9.35 -1.18 -10.37
CA PHE A 58 8.00 -0.65 -10.22
C PHE A 58 8.04 0.87 -10.00
N PRO A 59 7.16 1.65 -10.65
CA PRO A 59 7.22 3.11 -10.58
C PRO A 59 6.88 3.60 -9.17
N ILE A 60 7.89 4.08 -8.45
CA ILE A 60 7.78 4.67 -7.11
C ILE A 60 8.11 6.17 -7.12
N THR A 61 7.64 6.90 -6.11
CA THR A 61 7.99 8.32 -5.94
C THR A 61 9.23 8.51 -5.08
N PRO A 62 10.02 9.59 -5.28
CA PRO A 62 11.10 9.96 -4.35
C PRO A 62 10.58 10.07 -2.91
N GLY A 63 11.31 9.48 -1.95
CA GLY A 63 10.87 9.46 -0.55
C GLY A 63 9.77 8.45 -0.24
N ALA A 64 9.51 7.49 -1.13
CA ALA A 64 8.63 6.34 -0.87
C ALA A 64 8.98 5.64 0.46
N LEU A 65 7.96 5.08 1.10
CA LEU A 65 8.11 4.36 2.38
C LEU A 65 9.09 3.22 2.28
N GLN A 66 8.95 2.46 1.22
CA GLN A 66 9.86 1.43 0.82
C GLN A 66 10.30 1.77 -0.60
N SER A 67 11.57 2.12 -0.74
CA SER A 67 12.15 2.62 -1.98
C SER A 67 12.70 1.54 -2.90
N ALA A 68 12.59 0.27 -2.50
CA ALA A 68 13.07 -0.86 -3.29
C ALA A 68 12.23 -2.10 -2.98
N TYR A 69 11.96 -2.87 -4.02
CA TYR A 69 11.52 -4.25 -3.87
C TYR A 69 12.60 -5.04 -3.14
N ARG A 70 12.23 -5.84 -2.15
CA ARG A 70 13.18 -6.56 -1.28
C ARG A 70 13.84 -7.79 -1.94
N GLN A 71 13.53 -8.07 -3.21
CA GLN A 71 14.09 -9.18 -4.01
C GLN A 71 13.90 -10.53 -3.33
N ASN A 72 12.68 -10.72 -2.84
CA ASN A 72 12.31 -11.80 -1.95
C ASN A 72 12.32 -13.15 -2.68
N ILE A 73 12.96 -14.14 -2.06
CA ILE A 73 12.95 -15.53 -2.51
C ILE A 73 12.02 -16.31 -1.58
N CYS A 74 10.85 -16.70 -2.08
CA CYS A 74 9.91 -17.50 -1.33
C CYS A 74 10.23 -18.98 -1.56
N GLY A 75 10.97 -19.57 -0.63
CA GLY A 75 11.25 -21.01 -0.60
C GLY A 75 12.46 -21.45 -1.42
N GLU A 76 13.21 -22.40 -0.88
CA GLU A 76 14.26 -23.09 -1.62
C GLU A 76 13.60 -24.17 -2.51
N GLU A 77 13.88 -24.08 -3.82
CA GLU A 77 13.68 -25.07 -4.88
C GLU A 77 12.35 -25.14 -5.68
N VAL A 78 11.16 -24.72 -5.22
CA VAL A 78 9.91 -24.93 -6.02
C VAL A 78 8.87 -23.80 -6.02
N HIS A 79 9.00 -22.76 -5.20
CA HIS A 79 8.00 -21.67 -5.19
C HIS A 79 8.56 -20.45 -5.94
N GLY A 80 7.71 -19.78 -6.73
CA GLY A 80 8.10 -18.62 -7.55
C GLY A 80 8.62 -17.44 -6.72
N PRO A 81 8.85 -16.26 -7.31
CA PRO A 81 9.25 -15.10 -6.51
C PRO A 81 8.17 -14.81 -5.46
N CYS A 82 8.57 -14.18 -4.36
CA CYS A 82 7.55 -13.53 -3.55
C CYS A 82 7.05 -12.28 -4.27
N PHE A 83 5.99 -11.69 -3.73
CA PHE A 83 5.51 -10.40 -4.17
C PHE A 83 5.38 -9.47 -2.98
N ASP A 84 5.82 -8.23 -3.16
CA ASP A 84 5.47 -7.14 -2.25
C ASP A 84 4.12 -6.57 -2.67
N ALA A 85 3.35 -6.08 -1.69
CA ALA A 85 2.24 -5.20 -2.02
C ALA A 85 2.77 -3.86 -2.53
N PHE A 86 1.96 -3.14 -3.31
CA PHE A 86 2.21 -1.73 -3.61
C PHE A 86 0.98 -0.89 -3.30
N VAL A 87 1.23 0.39 -2.99
CA VAL A 87 0.19 1.41 -2.90
C VAL A 87 0.58 2.60 -3.76
N THR A 88 -0.25 2.89 -4.76
CA THR A 88 -0.06 4.00 -5.69
C THR A 88 -1.23 4.96 -5.60
N LYS A 89 -0.95 6.26 -5.44
CA LYS A 89 -1.92 7.33 -5.62
C LYS A 89 -1.64 8.06 -6.93
N LEU A 90 -2.56 7.99 -7.88
CA LEU A 90 -2.55 8.72 -9.14
C LEU A 90 -3.28 10.05 -9.02
N SER A 91 -2.82 11.06 -9.75
CA SER A 91 -3.55 12.31 -9.93
C SER A 91 -4.92 12.08 -10.58
N PRO A 92 -5.88 13.01 -10.45
CA PRO A 92 -7.21 12.84 -11.05
C PRO A 92 -7.18 12.78 -12.58
N GLN A 93 -6.10 13.27 -13.19
CA GLN A 93 -5.86 13.20 -14.64
C GLN A 93 -5.19 11.89 -15.06
N GLY A 94 -4.78 11.03 -14.11
CA GLY A 94 -4.14 9.74 -14.36
C GLY A 94 -2.75 9.83 -14.99
N ASN A 95 -2.12 11.01 -15.00
CA ASN A 95 -0.88 11.28 -15.73
C ASN A 95 0.35 11.50 -14.82
N SER A 96 0.17 11.40 -13.50
CA SER A 96 1.25 11.55 -12.53
C SER A 96 0.97 10.78 -11.25
N LEU A 97 2.06 10.37 -10.58
CA LEU A 97 2.01 9.76 -9.24
C LEU A 97 2.03 10.89 -8.21
N VAL A 98 1.01 10.94 -7.36
CA VAL A 98 1.03 11.75 -6.13
C VAL A 98 1.96 11.09 -5.11
N TYR A 99 1.84 9.78 -4.95
CA TYR A 99 2.84 8.94 -4.30
C TYR A 99 2.76 7.51 -4.85
N SER A 100 3.85 6.75 -4.72
CA SER A 100 3.86 5.31 -4.98
C SER A 100 4.97 4.65 -4.18
N THR A 101 4.67 3.50 -3.59
CA THR A 101 5.58 2.77 -2.69
C THR A 101 5.33 1.27 -2.75
N TYR A 102 6.38 0.49 -2.54
CA TYR A 102 6.24 -0.89 -2.10
C TYR A 102 5.74 -0.91 -0.64
N LEU A 103 5.16 -2.04 -0.23
CA LEU A 103 4.70 -2.29 1.12
C LEU A 103 4.82 -3.80 1.41
N GLY A 104 5.89 -4.19 2.08
CA GLY A 104 6.14 -5.56 2.46
C GLY A 104 7.43 -5.72 3.25
N GLY A 105 7.77 -6.97 3.56
CA GLY A 105 9.06 -7.37 4.11
C GLY A 105 9.82 -8.26 3.14
N ASN A 106 10.56 -9.25 3.64
CA ASN A 106 11.44 -10.10 2.83
C ASN A 106 10.74 -11.34 2.24
N LEU A 107 9.45 -11.53 2.48
CA LEU A 107 8.66 -12.66 1.98
C LEU A 107 7.40 -12.15 1.26
N ASP A 108 6.33 -12.95 1.23
CA ASP A 108 5.09 -12.68 0.52
C ASP A 108 4.15 -11.76 1.31
N ASP A 109 3.73 -10.69 0.65
CA ASP A 109 2.83 -9.67 1.17
C ASP A 109 1.64 -9.50 0.22
N LEU A 110 0.60 -10.31 0.43
CA LEU A 110 -0.42 -10.60 -0.56
C LEU A 110 -1.85 -10.24 -0.11
N ASN A 111 -2.75 -10.25 -1.08
CA ASN A 111 -4.20 -10.47 -0.93
C ASN A 111 -4.92 -9.60 0.11
N GLY A 112 -5.47 -8.48 -0.35
CA GLY A 112 -6.41 -7.70 0.46
C GLY A 112 -7.06 -6.54 -0.28
N GLY A 113 -7.17 -5.38 0.38
CA GLY A 113 -7.92 -4.25 -0.15
C GLY A 113 -7.53 -2.90 0.46
N ILE A 114 -8.06 -1.83 -0.14
CA ILE A 114 -7.81 -0.45 0.28
C ILE A 114 -9.12 0.30 0.53
N ALA A 115 -9.16 1.11 1.58
CA ALA A 115 -10.21 2.07 1.87
C ALA A 115 -9.62 3.42 2.27
N LEU A 116 -10.37 4.51 2.13
CA LEU A 116 -9.93 5.86 2.47
C LEU A 116 -10.76 6.44 3.62
N ASP A 117 -10.12 7.23 4.49
CA ASP A 117 -10.84 8.14 5.37
C ASP A 117 -11.16 9.48 4.69
N SER A 118 -11.92 10.35 5.37
CA SER A 118 -12.32 11.67 4.85
C SER A 118 -11.15 12.63 4.63
N GLN A 119 -9.96 12.32 5.16
CA GLN A 119 -8.74 13.11 4.97
C GLN A 119 -7.88 12.55 3.82
N GLY A 120 -8.32 11.49 3.15
CA GLY A 120 -7.58 10.84 2.08
C GLY A 120 -6.43 9.96 2.57
N ASN A 121 -6.41 9.58 3.85
CA ASN A 121 -5.47 8.57 4.30
C ASN A 121 -5.96 7.18 3.86
N ALA A 122 -5.05 6.38 3.33
CA ALA A 122 -5.32 5.03 2.90
C ALA A 122 -5.17 4.03 4.05
N TYR A 123 -6.13 3.14 4.17
CA TYR A 123 -6.11 1.97 5.04
C TYR A 123 -6.02 0.76 4.13
N VAL A 124 -4.90 0.06 4.20
CA VAL A 124 -4.68 -1.17 3.45
C VAL A 124 -4.66 -2.34 4.42
N ALA A 125 -5.31 -3.42 4.03
CA ALA A 125 -5.27 -4.68 4.75
C ALA A 125 -4.85 -5.79 3.78
N GLY A 126 -4.24 -6.84 4.32
CA GLY A 126 -3.81 -8.01 3.56
C GLY A 126 -3.24 -9.07 4.47
N SER A 127 -2.51 -10.01 3.88
CA SER A 127 -1.79 -11.08 4.58
C SER A 127 -0.30 -10.97 4.32
N THR A 128 0.51 -11.20 5.35
CA THR A 128 1.98 -11.22 5.29
C THR A 128 2.53 -12.45 5.98
N ASN A 129 3.53 -13.09 5.40
CA ASN A 129 4.41 -14.04 6.09
C ASN A 129 5.80 -13.44 6.37
N SER A 130 5.99 -12.14 6.11
CA SER A 130 7.23 -11.43 6.31
C SER A 130 7.44 -11.10 7.78
N SER A 131 8.51 -11.62 8.38
CA SER A 131 8.86 -11.33 9.78
C SER A 131 9.34 -9.88 10.01
N ASP A 132 9.68 -9.18 8.92
CA ASP A 132 10.14 -7.79 8.90
C ASP A 132 9.17 -6.83 8.18
N TYR A 133 7.88 -7.19 8.12
CA TYR A 133 6.83 -6.27 7.66
C TYR A 133 6.89 -4.94 8.45
N PRO A 134 6.74 -3.77 7.80
CA PRO A 134 6.86 -2.48 8.49
C PRO A 134 5.71 -2.26 9.49
N THR A 135 6.03 -2.37 10.78
CA THR A 135 5.12 -2.05 11.90
C THR A 135 5.49 -0.73 12.57
N THR A 136 4.56 -0.14 13.33
CA THR A 136 4.78 1.09 14.09
C THR A 136 5.07 0.80 15.56
N GLN A 137 5.70 1.76 16.24
CA GLN A 137 5.86 1.68 17.70
C GLN A 137 4.48 1.67 18.37
N GLY A 138 4.25 0.72 19.27
CA GLY A 138 2.95 0.53 19.92
C GLY A 138 1.90 -0.16 19.05
N ALA A 139 2.30 -0.78 17.94
CA ALA A 139 1.41 -1.65 17.17
C ALA A 139 0.80 -2.74 18.06
N LEU A 140 -0.47 -3.08 17.79
CA LEU A 140 -1.20 -4.13 18.51
C LEU A 140 -0.43 -5.45 18.51
N GLN A 141 0.11 -5.81 17.36
CA GLN A 141 1.04 -6.91 17.17
C GLN A 141 2.27 -6.39 16.40
N PRO A 142 3.43 -6.23 17.04
CA PRO A 142 4.60 -5.62 16.42
C PRO A 142 5.44 -6.59 15.58
N ALA A 143 5.21 -7.90 15.69
CA ALA A 143 5.97 -8.94 15.01
C ALA A 143 5.04 -10.06 14.51
N LEU A 144 5.43 -10.72 13.41
CA LEU A 144 4.73 -11.88 12.88
C LEU A 144 4.69 -13.00 13.93
N MET A 145 3.51 -13.58 14.15
CA MET A 145 3.30 -14.77 14.98
C MET A 145 2.57 -15.80 14.13
N PRO A 146 3.25 -16.36 13.12
CA PRO A 146 2.59 -17.26 12.20
C PRO A 146 2.12 -18.48 12.99
N GLY A 147 0.85 -18.85 12.84
CA GLY A 147 0.32 -20.09 13.40
C GLY A 147 1.05 -21.33 12.85
N SER A 148 0.56 -22.53 13.17
CA SER A 148 1.07 -23.78 12.57
C SER A 148 0.18 -24.18 11.39
N CYS A 149 0.73 -24.18 10.18
CA CYS A 149 0.04 -24.64 8.97
C CYS A 149 0.74 -25.92 8.52
N GLU A 150 0.08 -27.06 8.70
CA GLU A 150 0.65 -28.40 8.45
C GLU A 150 0.69 -28.79 6.96
N LEU A 151 0.75 -27.83 6.03
CA LEU A 151 0.89 -28.12 4.60
C LEU A 151 2.15 -27.43 4.09
N GLY A 152 3.21 -28.21 3.92
CA GLY A 152 4.58 -27.80 3.59
C GLY A 152 4.80 -27.11 2.24
N ALA A 153 3.83 -26.33 1.77
CA ALA A 153 3.90 -25.52 0.55
C ALA A 153 3.30 -24.12 0.70
N VAL A 154 2.58 -23.81 1.80
CA VAL A 154 2.04 -22.46 2.04
C VAL A 154 2.55 -21.95 3.39
N PRO A 155 3.45 -20.95 3.40
CA PRO A 155 3.86 -20.34 4.66
C PRO A 155 2.65 -19.72 5.37
N CYS A 156 2.55 -19.94 6.67
CA CYS A 156 1.52 -19.28 7.47
C CYS A 156 1.70 -17.77 7.38
N THR A 157 0.57 -17.07 7.29
CA THR A 157 0.51 -15.62 7.23
C THR A 157 -0.25 -15.09 8.43
N ASP A 158 0.06 -13.86 8.83
CA ASP A 158 -0.83 -13.04 9.65
C ASP A 158 -1.51 -11.98 8.79
N ALA A 159 -2.66 -11.50 9.25
CA ALA A 159 -3.27 -10.33 8.67
C ALA A 159 -2.51 -9.07 9.09
N PHE A 160 -2.30 -8.14 8.16
CA PHE A 160 -1.83 -6.79 8.48
C PHE A 160 -2.92 -5.76 8.20
N VAL A 161 -2.83 -4.63 8.90
CA VAL A 161 -3.53 -3.38 8.56
C VAL A 161 -2.54 -2.23 8.66
N THR A 162 -2.37 -1.48 7.57
CA THR A 162 -1.46 -0.33 7.49
C THR A 162 -2.22 0.92 7.11
N LYS A 163 -2.04 1.99 7.89
CA LYS A 163 -2.53 3.32 7.54
C LYS A 163 -1.41 4.14 6.90
N ILE A 164 -1.62 4.60 5.67
CA ILE A 164 -0.73 5.49 4.93
C ILE A 164 -1.40 6.86 4.84
N SER A 165 -0.68 7.91 5.19
CA SER A 165 -1.18 9.29 5.08
C SER A 165 -1.47 9.68 3.63
N ALA A 166 -2.27 10.73 3.42
CA ALA A 166 -2.55 11.25 2.09
C ALA A 166 -1.30 11.67 1.28
N GLN A 167 -0.17 11.90 1.96
CA GLN A 167 1.14 12.21 1.37
C GLN A 167 2.03 10.97 1.17
N GLY A 168 1.55 9.77 1.47
CA GLY A 168 2.31 8.53 1.30
C GLY A 168 3.19 8.16 2.50
N ASN A 169 3.10 8.83 3.64
CA ASN A 169 3.90 8.52 4.85
C ASN A 169 3.17 7.55 5.81
N ILE A 170 3.86 6.58 6.40
CA ILE A 170 3.42 5.81 7.59
C ILE A 170 3.94 6.52 8.82
N GLY A 171 3.14 6.60 9.88
CA GLY A 171 3.49 7.24 11.14
C GLY A 171 4.56 6.47 11.93
N LEU A 172 5.74 6.26 11.34
CA LEU A 172 6.89 5.62 11.96
C LEU A 172 7.58 6.61 12.90
N GLY A 173 6.96 6.95 14.04
CA GLY A 173 7.63 7.52 15.22
C GLY A 173 8.66 8.65 15.02
N ARG A 174 8.66 9.38 13.90
CA ARG A 174 9.61 10.45 13.61
C ARG A 174 8.81 11.73 13.45
N GLN A 175 8.41 12.31 14.57
CA GLN A 175 8.08 13.73 14.55
C GLN A 175 9.37 14.50 14.28
N ARG A 176 9.44 15.14 13.10
CA ARG A 176 10.46 16.14 12.81
C ARG A 176 10.11 17.39 13.63
N LEU A 177 10.84 17.63 14.72
CA LEU A 177 10.82 18.95 15.35
C LEU A 177 11.38 19.99 14.35
N ARG A 178 10.89 21.23 14.43
CA ARG A 178 11.21 22.35 13.50
C ARG A 178 12.72 22.64 13.36
N ASN A 179 13.58 22.02 14.18
CA ASN A 179 15.04 22.18 14.17
C ASN A 179 15.82 21.02 13.53
N GLY A 180 15.17 20.02 12.92
CA GLY A 180 15.86 19.00 12.11
C GLY A 180 16.56 17.87 12.88
N THR A 181 16.30 17.72 14.18
CA THR A 181 16.80 16.59 14.99
C THR A 181 15.70 15.54 15.18
N TYR A 182 16.02 14.26 15.01
CA TYR A 182 15.12 13.13 15.28
C TYR A 182 15.34 12.66 16.73
N ILE A 183 14.30 12.68 17.56
CA ILE A 183 14.30 12.03 18.88
C ILE A 183 13.37 10.81 18.83
N ILE A 184 13.87 9.67 19.30
CA ILE A 184 13.07 8.46 19.56
C ILE A 184 12.56 8.63 20.99
N GLU A 185 11.41 9.28 21.19
CA GLU A 185 10.81 9.35 22.53
C GLU A 185 9.91 8.14 22.80
N GLN A 186 10.33 7.33 23.78
CA GLN A 186 9.46 6.47 24.56
C GLN A 186 8.37 7.34 25.21
N LEU A 187 7.13 7.28 24.72
CA LEU A 187 5.98 7.71 25.50
C LEU A 187 5.69 6.65 26.58
N SER A 188 6.51 6.62 27.62
CA SER A 188 6.04 6.17 28.93
C SER A 188 5.25 7.31 29.55
N HIS A 189 4.04 7.00 30.01
CA HIS A 189 3.07 7.94 30.51
C HIS A 189 3.60 8.74 31.70
N CYS A 190 3.55 10.06 31.64
CA CYS A 190 3.33 10.92 32.80
C CYS A 190 2.55 12.16 32.35
N ASP A 191 1.33 12.27 32.86
CA ASP A 191 0.46 13.43 32.73
C ASP A 191 1.05 14.62 33.52
N PHE A 192 0.91 15.82 32.97
CA PHE A 192 1.62 17.05 33.38
C PHE A 192 1.09 17.65 34.70
N SER A 193 0.45 16.86 35.57
CA SER A 193 -0.27 17.32 36.75
C SER A 193 0.20 16.76 38.09
N SER A 194 1.19 15.85 38.14
CA SER A 194 1.55 15.16 39.40
C SER A 194 3.02 15.25 39.88
N CYS A 195 3.83 16.20 39.41
CA CYS A 195 5.23 16.36 39.88
C CYS A 195 5.53 17.77 40.44
N LEU A 196 4.66 18.26 41.34
CA LEU A 196 4.99 19.33 42.28
C LEU A 196 4.43 18.98 43.66
N ARG A 197 5.20 18.19 44.42
CA ARG A 197 5.46 18.33 45.87
C ARG A 197 6.74 17.59 46.21
#